data_AF-A0A3M1CP13-F1
#
_entry.id   AF-A0A3M1CP13-F1
#
_cell.length_a   1.000
_cell.length_b   1.000
_cell.length_c   1.000
_cell.angle_alpha   90.00
_cell.angle_beta   90.00
_cell.angle_gamma   90.00
#
_symmetry.space_group_name_H-M   'P 1'
#
loop_
_entity.id
_entity.type
_entity.pdbx_description
1 polymer ?
#
loop_
_entity_poly.entity_id
_entity_poly.type
_entity_poly.pdbx_seq_one_letter_code
_entity_poly.pdbx_strand_id
1 'polypeptide(L)'
;MKFELKRIGPWAFIKVAFFVNLIVGFVFGLFEAAYMQIIFATLGDIPPFDSLGVDMQGISSAVFWVFMPIFSSVFGAVFMTFFELIIIGIYNVVARLLGGMEFDLSESVVMTPPGAPPTMYAQTPPPQPSSTP
;
A
#
# COMPACT_ATOMS: atom_id res chain seq x y z
N MET A 1 20.48 -3.63 18.91
CA MET A 1 20.54 -3.94 17.45
C MET A 1 20.74 -2.62 16.72
N LYS A 2 21.67 -2.55 15.75
CA LYS A 2 21.93 -1.30 15.00
C LYS A 2 20.93 -1.18 13.83
N PHE A 3 20.22 -0.07 13.75
CA PHE A 3 19.30 0.23 12.64
C PHE A 3 19.91 1.35 11.80
N GLU A 4 20.25 1.05 10.55
CA GLU A 4 20.75 2.03 9.58
C GLU A 4 19.67 2.31 8.52
N LEU A 5 19.40 3.59 8.26
CA LEU A 5 18.51 3.99 7.17
C LEU A 5 19.18 3.71 5.82
N LYS A 6 18.85 2.57 5.22
CA LYS A 6 19.40 2.15 3.93
C LYS A 6 18.71 2.88 2.77
N ARG A 7 19.51 3.43 1.86
CA ARG A 7 19.04 4.04 0.61
C ARG A 7 18.30 3.00 -0.24
N ILE A 8 17.16 3.40 -0.79
CA ILE A 8 16.40 2.56 -1.74
C ILE A 8 16.91 2.84 -3.15
N GLY A 9 17.24 1.77 -3.88
CA GLY A 9 17.68 1.85 -5.27
C GLY A 9 16.51 2.25 -6.18
N PRO A 10 16.59 3.39 -6.90
CA PRO A 10 15.45 3.91 -7.67
C PRO A 10 15.03 2.96 -8.79
N TRP A 11 15.98 2.28 -9.44
CA TRP A 11 15.68 1.38 -10.56
C TRP A 11 14.87 0.14 -10.17
N ALA A 12 15.20 -0.47 -9.03
CA ALA A 12 14.44 -1.62 -8.54
C ALA A 12 13.03 -1.18 -8.11
N PHE A 13 12.92 -0.03 -7.45
CA PHE A 13 11.63 0.54 -7.07
C PHE A 13 10.74 0.82 -8.28
N ILE A 14 11.25 1.54 -9.31
CA ILE A 14 10.47 1.90 -10.50
C ILE A 14 9.83 0.68 -11.15
N LYS A 15 10.55 -0.43 -11.27
CA LYS A 15 10.01 -1.66 -11.88
C LYS A 15 8.84 -2.23 -11.08
N VAL A 16 8.99 -2.30 -9.77
CA VAL A 16 7.97 -2.85 -8.87
C VAL A 16 6.78 -1.91 -8.81
N ALA A 17 7.01 -0.63 -8.57
CA ALA A 17 6.00 0.43 -8.54
C ALA A 17 5.20 0.49 -9.84
N PHE A 18 5.87 0.51 -10.99
CA PHE A 18 5.22 0.54 -12.30
C PHE A 18 4.31 -0.68 -12.49
N PHE A 19 4.79 -1.88 -12.16
CA PHE A 19 4.00 -3.09 -12.30
C PHE A 19 2.79 -3.12 -11.36
N VAL A 20 2.97 -2.70 -10.10
CA VAL A 20 1.87 -2.59 -9.13
C VAL A 20 0.84 -1.56 -9.60
N ASN A 21 1.28 -0.37 -10.01
CA ASN A 21 0.40 0.69 -10.49
C ASN A 21 -0.30 0.32 -11.80
N LEU A 22 0.30 -0.50 -12.64
CA LEU A 22 -0.33 -1.02 -13.85
C LEU A 22 -1.48 -1.99 -13.51
N ILE A 23 -1.27 -2.91 -12.58
CA ILE A 23 -2.33 -3.82 -12.11
C ILE A 23 -3.45 -3.02 -11.44
N VAL A 24 -3.09 -2.13 -10.52
CA VAL A 24 -4.05 -1.30 -9.79
C VAL A 24 -4.84 -0.42 -10.76
N GLY A 25 -4.17 0.27 -11.68
CA GLY A 25 -4.82 1.11 -12.69
C GLY A 25 -5.72 0.32 -13.64
N PHE A 26 -5.39 -0.95 -13.93
CA PHE A 26 -6.27 -1.81 -14.73
C PHE A 26 -7.56 -2.13 -13.97
N VAL A 27 -7.44 -2.51 -12.70
CA VAL A 27 -8.60 -2.79 -11.84
C VAL A 27 -9.47 -1.54 -11.68
N PHE A 28 -8.86 -0.38 -11.41
CA PHE A 28 -9.59 0.89 -11.33
C PHE A 28 -10.24 1.27 -12.65
N GLY A 29 -9.55 1.09 -13.78
CA GLY A 29 -10.11 1.38 -15.10
C GLY A 29 -11.32 0.49 -15.45
N LEU A 30 -11.41 -0.74 -14.92
CA LEU A 30 -12.64 -1.55 -15.02
C LEU A 30 -13.80 -0.94 -14.24
N PHE A 31 -13.53 -0.46 -13.02
CA PHE A 31 -14.54 0.26 -12.24
C PHE A 31 -14.96 1.58 -12.91
N GLU A 32 -14.02 2.32 -13.48
CA GLU A 32 -14.28 3.55 -14.25
C GLU A 32 -15.12 3.26 -15.49
N ALA A 33 -14.84 2.19 -16.23
CA ALA A 33 -15.63 1.77 -17.38
C ALA A 33 -17.09 1.46 -16.98
N ALA A 34 -17.27 0.67 -15.92
CA ALA A 34 -18.58 0.33 -15.39
C ALA A 34 -19.37 1.58 -14.96
N TYR A 35 -18.71 2.48 -14.24
CA TYR A 35 -19.30 3.72 -13.74
C TYR A 35 -19.68 4.68 -14.87
N MET A 36 -18.79 4.86 -15.86
CA MET A 36 -19.06 5.69 -17.03
C MET A 36 -20.23 5.16 -17.86
N GLN A 37 -20.40 3.84 -17.95
CA GLN A 37 -21.55 3.27 -18.64
C GLN A 37 -22.88 3.65 -17.97
N ILE A 38 -22.93 3.65 -16.64
CA ILE A 38 -24.12 4.07 -15.88
C ILE A 38 -24.39 5.57 -16.10
N ILE A 39 -23.34 6.40 -16.09
CA ILE A 39 -23.47 7.83 -16.37
C ILE A 39 -24.00 8.07 -17.78
N PHE A 40 -23.44 7.43 -18.80
CA PHE A 40 -23.91 7.64 -20.18
C PHE A 40 -25.32 7.12 -20.40
N ALA A 41 -25.69 6.00 -19.79
CA ALA A 41 -27.06 5.49 -19.83
C ALA A 41 -28.05 6.49 -19.23
N THR A 42 -27.69 7.16 -18.13
CA THR A 42 -28.57 8.12 -17.46
C THR A 42 -28.58 9.50 -18.12
N LEU A 43 -27.45 9.95 -18.68
CA LEU A 43 -27.35 11.23 -19.39
C LEU A 43 -28.07 11.22 -20.75
N GLY A 44 -28.12 10.06 -21.41
CA GLY A 44 -28.81 9.90 -22.70
C GLY A 44 -30.31 10.21 -22.63
N ASP A 45 -30.93 10.02 -21.46
CA ASP A 45 -32.37 10.25 -21.26
C ASP A 45 -32.71 11.72 -20.94
N ILE A 46 -31.72 12.62 -20.82
CA ILE A 46 -31.95 14.01 -20.42
C ILE A 46 -32.18 14.89 -21.68
N PRO A 47 -33.32 15.61 -21.80
CA PRO A 47 -33.77 16.31 -23.02
C PRO A 47 -32.84 17.33 -23.72
N PRO A 48 -31.85 18.01 -23.09
CA PRO A 48 -30.89 18.82 -23.83
C PRO A 48 -29.77 17.98 -24.47
N PHE A 49 -29.46 16.80 -23.93
CA PHE A 49 -28.35 15.96 -24.41
C PHE A 49 -28.74 15.06 -25.59
N ASP A 50 -30.02 14.66 -25.67
CA ASP A 50 -30.58 13.96 -26.83
C ASP A 50 -30.48 14.80 -28.13
N SER A 51 -30.65 16.13 -28.00
CA SER A 51 -30.62 17.05 -29.14
C SER A 51 -29.23 17.33 -29.74
N LEU A 52 -28.16 16.93 -29.05
CA LEU A 52 -26.78 17.20 -29.49
C LEU A 52 -26.32 16.28 -30.63
N GLY A 53 -27.11 15.27 -31.01
CA GLY A 53 -26.81 14.38 -32.14
C GLY A 53 -25.51 13.58 -31.97
N VAL A 54 -24.93 13.58 -30.77
CA VAL A 54 -23.82 12.70 -30.44
C VAL A 54 -24.43 11.33 -30.22
N ASP A 55 -24.25 10.45 -31.20
CA ASP A 55 -24.62 9.04 -31.07
C ASP A 55 -23.69 8.36 -30.06
N MET A 56 -23.94 8.65 -28.78
CA MET A 56 -23.26 8.04 -27.63
C MET A 56 -23.56 6.53 -27.56
N GLN A 57 -24.60 6.05 -28.26
CA GLN A 57 -24.91 4.62 -28.42
C GLN A 57 -24.01 3.94 -29.46
N GLY A 58 -23.53 4.69 -30.47
CA GLY A 58 -22.68 4.18 -31.55
C GLY A 58 -21.26 3.79 -31.13
N ILE A 59 -20.72 4.37 -30.04
CA ILE A 59 -19.50 3.84 -29.44
C ILE A 59 -19.88 2.59 -28.67
N SER A 60 -19.65 1.42 -29.28
CA SER A 60 -20.06 0.15 -28.65
C SER A 60 -19.49 0.07 -27.23
N SER A 61 -20.35 -0.26 -26.27
CA SER A 61 -20.00 -0.45 -24.87
C SER A 61 -18.77 -1.37 -24.71
N ALA A 62 -18.61 -2.33 -25.61
CA ALA A 62 -17.44 -3.21 -25.70
C ALA A 62 -16.11 -2.46 -25.86
N VAL A 63 -16.07 -1.37 -26.64
CA VAL A 63 -14.86 -0.56 -26.80
C VAL A 63 -14.48 0.11 -25.48
N PHE A 64 -15.44 0.63 -24.72
CA PHE A 64 -15.16 1.23 -23.41
C PHE A 64 -14.63 0.20 -22.41
N TRP A 65 -15.23 -0.99 -22.35
CA TRP A 65 -14.80 -2.06 -21.44
C TRP A 65 -13.39 -2.59 -21.71
N VAL A 66 -12.88 -2.44 -22.93
CA VAL A 66 -11.52 -2.86 -23.29
C VAL A 66 -10.54 -1.69 -23.22
N PHE A 67 -10.93 -0.53 -23.76
CA PHE A 67 -10.04 0.60 -23.91
C PHE A 67 -9.79 1.33 -22.59
N MET A 68 -10.82 1.53 -21.76
CA MET A 68 -10.66 2.29 -20.51
C MET A 68 -9.71 1.61 -19.52
N PRO A 69 -9.79 0.30 -19.24
CA PRO A 69 -8.83 -0.36 -18.35
C PRO A 69 -7.39 -0.28 -18.85
N ILE A 70 -7.19 -0.46 -20.16
CA ILE A 70 -5.85 -0.38 -20.76
C ILE A 70 -5.31 1.05 -20.67
N PHE A 71 -6.11 2.03 -21.04
CA PHE A 71 -5.73 3.44 -20.99
C PHE A 71 -5.43 3.87 -19.54
N SER A 72 -6.36 3.63 -18.62
CA SER A 72 -6.22 3.98 -17.20
C SER A 72 -5.03 3.26 -16.56
N SER A 73 -4.78 1.98 -16.88
CA SER A 73 -3.61 1.24 -16.39
C SER A 73 -2.28 1.83 -16.86
N VAL A 74 -2.13 2.11 -18.15
CA VAL A 74 -0.86 2.60 -18.71
C VAL A 74 -0.59 4.03 -18.23
N PHE A 75 -1.58 4.91 -18.35
CA PHE A 75 -1.43 6.31 -17.93
C PHE A 75 -1.26 6.42 -16.41
N GLY A 76 -2.08 5.70 -15.65
CA GLY A 76 -1.97 5.62 -14.19
C GLY A 76 -0.60 5.09 -13.76
N ALA A 77 -0.12 4.01 -14.37
CA ALA A 77 1.19 3.45 -14.07
C ALA A 77 2.32 4.45 -14.30
N VAL A 78 2.32 5.17 -15.44
CA VAL A 78 3.36 6.15 -15.75
C VAL A 78 3.33 7.32 -14.76
N PHE A 79 2.16 7.95 -14.57
CA PHE A 79 2.06 9.16 -13.75
C PHE A 79 2.27 8.88 -12.25
N MET A 80 1.69 7.80 -11.73
CA MET A 80 1.85 7.45 -10.32
C MET A 80 3.28 7.03 -10.01
N THR A 81 3.90 6.24 -10.88
CA THR A 81 5.32 5.86 -10.69
C THR A 81 6.25 7.07 -10.73
N PHE A 82 5.97 8.05 -11.59
CA PHE A 82 6.73 9.30 -11.62
C PHE A 82 6.57 10.09 -10.31
N PHE A 83 5.35 10.19 -9.78
CA PHE A 83 5.09 10.83 -8.50
C PHE A 83 5.79 10.11 -7.33
N GLU A 84 5.74 8.78 -7.29
CA GLU A 84 6.43 7.97 -6.30
C GLU A 84 7.96 8.10 -6.37
N LEU A 85 8.50 8.29 -7.58
CA LEU A 85 9.93 8.56 -7.76
C LEU A 85 10.35 9.85 -7.06
N ILE A 86 9.52 10.89 -7.12
CA ILE A 86 9.75 12.15 -6.39
C ILE A 86 9.74 11.88 -4.88
N ILE A 87 8.75 11.13 -4.38
CA ILE A 87 8.65 10.76 -2.96
C ILE A 87 9.91 10.02 -2.49
N ILE A 88 10.42 9.08 -3.30
CA ILE A 88 11.65 8.36 -2.96
C ILE A 88 12.88 9.24 -3.05
N GLY A 89 12.90 10.18 -3.99
CA GLY A 89 13.92 11.22 -4.03
C GLY A 89 14.00 11.96 -2.70
N ILE A 90 12.84 12.41 -2.20
CA ILE A 90 12.71 13.08 -0.91
C ILE A 90 13.15 12.16 0.23
N TYR A 91 12.65 10.92 0.28
CA TYR A 91 13.03 9.93 1.29
C TYR A 91 14.55 9.72 1.33
N ASN A 92 15.19 9.54 0.16
CA ASN A 92 16.63 9.32 0.08
C ASN A 92 17.43 10.55 0.53
N VAL A 93 16.95 11.76 0.26
CA VAL A 93 17.57 13.01 0.77
C VAL A 93 17.44 13.06 2.29
N VAL A 94 16.25 12.82 2.83
CA VAL A 94 16.01 12.81 4.28
C VAL A 94 16.85 11.73 4.96
N ALA A 95 16.88 10.51 4.43
CA ALA A 95 17.70 9.42 4.93
C ALA A 95 19.20 9.75 4.91
N ARG A 96 19.67 10.52 3.92
CA ARG A 96 21.07 11.00 3.88
C ARG A 96 21.35 12.06 4.96
N LEU A 97 20.39 12.94 5.23
CA LEU A 97 20.51 13.97 6.28
C LEU A 97 20.45 13.35 7.68
N LEU A 98 19.55 12.38 7.88
CA LEU A 98 19.35 11.70 9.16
C LEU A 98 20.32 10.53 9.39
N GLY A 99 20.85 9.91 8.34
CA GLY A 99 21.76 8.77 8.42
C GLY A 99 23.16 9.11 8.94
N GLY A 100 23.44 10.39 9.21
CA GLY A 100 24.54 10.81 10.09
C GLY A 100 24.22 10.72 11.58
N MET A 101 22.98 10.39 11.95
CA MET A 101 22.54 10.18 13.32
C MET A 101 22.43 8.68 13.58
N GLU A 102 23.42 8.14 14.29
CA GLU A 102 23.38 6.78 14.81
C GLU A 102 22.38 6.72 15.97
N PHE A 103 21.27 6.02 15.77
CA PHE A 103 20.33 5.77 16.85
C PHE A 103 20.82 4.57 17.65
N ASP A 104 21.50 4.83 18.77
CA ASP A 104 21.75 3.81 19.77
C ASP A 104 20.46 3.62 20.56
N LEU A 105 19.66 2.62 20.17
CA LEU A 105 18.56 2.12 20.99
C LEU A 105 19.20 1.47 22.23
N SER A 106 19.56 2.30 23.21
CA SER A 106 19.86 1.83 24.55
C SER A 106 18.57 1.18 25.04
N GLU A 107 18.61 -0.15 25.15
CA GLU A 107 17.57 -0.94 25.80
C GLU A 107 17.21 -0.19 27.08
N SER A 108 15.98 0.32 27.15
CA SER A 108 15.51 1.03 28.32
C SER A 108 15.67 0.04 29.46
N VAL A 109 16.69 0.26 30.30
CA VAL A 109 16.89 -0.50 31.52
C VAL A 109 15.56 -0.36 32.24
N VAL A 110 14.80 -1.46 32.27
CA VAL A 110 13.62 -1.56 33.12
C VAL A 110 14.18 -1.33 34.49
N MET A 111 14.03 -0.09 34.97
CA MET A 111 14.46 0.33 36.28
C MET A 111 13.61 -0.52 37.23
N THR A 112 14.16 -1.64 37.66
CA THR A 112 13.51 -2.51 38.62
C THR A 112 13.40 -1.63 39.86
N PRO A 113 12.18 -1.31 40.32
CA PRO A 113 12.02 -0.46 41.48
C PRO A 113 12.81 -1.07 42.62
N PRO A 114 13.70 -0.31 43.30
CA PRO A 114 14.40 -0.82 44.47
C PRO A 114 13.36 -1.14 45.54
N GLY A 115 13.01 -2.43 45.67
CA GLY A 115 11.98 -2.88 46.60
C GLY A 115 11.01 -3.94 46.10
N ALA A 116 11.11 -4.44 44.86
CA ALA A 116 10.31 -5.61 44.48
C ALA A 116 10.72 -6.81 45.36
N PRO A 117 9.83 -7.34 46.21
CA PRO A 117 10.14 -8.47 47.08
C PRO A 117 10.50 -9.69 46.22
N PRO A 118 11.47 -10.52 46.63
CA PRO A 118 11.82 -11.71 45.89
C PRO A 118 10.57 -12.56 45.71
N THR A 119 10.17 -12.76 44.46
CA THR A 119 9.20 -13.78 44.09
C THR A 119 9.79 -15.11 44.54
N MET A 120 9.36 -15.58 45.72
CA MET A 120 9.65 -16.92 46.17
C MET A 120 9.11 -17.85 45.10
N TYR A 121 10.02 -18.46 44.35
CA TYR A 121 9.71 -19.59 43.49
C TYR A 121 8.92 -20.57 44.35
N ALA A 122 7.66 -20.81 43.95
CA ALA A 122 6.84 -21.84 44.57
C ALA A 122 7.64 -23.14 44.49
N GLN A 123 8.09 -23.63 45.65
CA GLN A 123 8.69 -24.94 45.77
C GLN A 123 7.70 -25.93 45.16
N THR A 124 8.12 -26.58 44.08
CA THR A 124 7.41 -27.73 43.55
C THR A 124 7.29 -28.77 44.66
N PRO A 125 6.07 -29.25 44.97
CA PRO A 125 5.88 -30.24 46.02
C PRO A 125 6.72 -31.49 45.74
N PRO A 126 7.30 -32.14 46.77
CA PRO A 126 8.06 -33.36 46.59
C PRO A 126 7.17 -34.47 45.99
N PRO A 127 7.73 -35.32 45.11
CA PRO A 127 6.98 -36.40 44.47
C PRO A 127 6.46 -37.39 45.51
N GLN A 128 5.15 -37.67 45.46
CA GLN A 128 4.51 -38.64 46.35
C GLN A 128 5.06 -40.06 46.10
N PRO A 129 5.33 -40.85 47.15
CA PRO A 129 5.74 -42.24 47.00
C PRO A 129 4.61 -43.08 46.40
N SER A 130 4.89 -43.75 45.29
CA SER A 130 4.01 -44.73 44.66
C SER A 130 3.92 -45.98 45.53
N SER A 131 2.76 -46.20 46.14
CA SER A 131 2.42 -47.47 46.79
C SER A 131 2.02 -48.50 45.73
N THR A 132 2.89 -49.47 45.47
CA THR A 132 2.55 -50.69 44.71
C THR A 132 2.34 -51.86 45.68
N PRO A 133 1.27 -52.67 45.52
CA PRO A 133 1.08 -53.93 46.23
C PRO A 133 1.99 -55.05 45.70
#